data_AF-A0A2T7BKA1-F1
#
_entry.id   AF-A0A2T7BKA1-F1
#
_cell.length_a   1.000
_cell.length_b   1.000
_cell.length_c   1.000
_cell.angle_alpha   90.00
_cell.angle_beta   90.00
_cell.angle_gamma   90.00
#
_symmetry.space_group_name_H-M   'P 1'
#
loop_
_entity.id
_entity.type
_entity.pdbx_description
1 polymer ?
#
loop_
_entity_poly.entity_id
_entity_poly.type
_entity_poly.pdbx_seq_one_letter_code
_entity_poly.pdbx_strand_id
1 'polypeptide(L)'
;MTTKDQQIKNYINQLSAEKINYQYKTYTIKDKPKQVWLITRGPKVSAIGTVDHIKIKEVPYTKLIEIYDMRLSEEIGTDELTDLLKDLK
;
A
#
# COMPACT_ATOMS: atom_id res chain seq x y z
N MET A 1 14.33 -19.42 -2.85
CA MET A 1 13.01 -18.87 -2.45
C MET A 1 13.24 -17.57 -1.71
N THR A 2 12.58 -16.50 -2.13
CA THR A 2 12.63 -15.20 -1.43
C THR A 2 11.69 -15.28 -0.23
N THR A 3 12.17 -15.03 0.99
CA THR A 3 11.34 -15.03 2.20
C THR A 3 10.42 -13.80 2.21
N LYS A 4 9.33 -13.86 2.99
CA LYS A 4 8.40 -12.72 3.21
C LYS A 4 9.17 -11.46 3.62
N ASP A 5 10.10 -11.60 4.57
CA ASP A 5 10.90 -10.47 5.05
C ASP A 5 11.80 -9.89 3.97
N GLN A 6 12.38 -10.74 3.12
CA GLN A 6 13.19 -10.28 2.00
C GLN A 6 12.35 -9.54 0.95
N GLN A 7 11.11 -9.99 0.69
CA GLN A 7 10.18 -9.27 -0.19
C GLN A 7 9.82 -7.90 0.39
N ILE A 8 9.45 -7.83 1.68
CA ILE A 8 9.15 -6.58 2.37
C ILE A 8 10.34 -5.63 2.26
N LYS A 9 11.56 -6.11 2.56
CA LYS A 9 12.80 -5.33 2.45
C LYS A 9 13.04 -4.82 1.04
N ASN A 10 12.79 -5.63 0.02
CA ASN A 10 12.94 -5.20 -1.38
C ASN A 10 11.99 -4.04 -1.72
N TYR A 11 10.71 -4.12 -1.30
CA TYR A 11 9.75 -3.03 -1.53
C TYR A 11 10.08 -1.77 -0.73
N ILE A 12 10.55 -1.92 0.51
CA ILE A 12 11.04 -0.79 1.32
C ILE A 12 12.18 -0.10 0.59
N ASN A 13 13.21 -0.84 0.17
CA ASN A 13 14.34 -0.28 -0.55
C ASN A 13 13.92 0.44 -1.84
N GLN A 14 12.94 -0.10 -2.57
CA GLN A 14 12.39 0.54 -3.77
C GLN A 14 11.71 1.87 -3.44
N LEU A 15 10.92 1.93 -2.36
CA LEU A 15 10.24 3.16 -1.93
C LEU A 15 11.20 4.19 -1.32
N SER A 16 12.28 3.73 -0.68
CA SER A 16 13.36 4.57 -0.14
C SER A 16 14.18 5.24 -1.24
N ALA A 17 14.23 4.68 -2.45
CA ALA A 17 14.88 5.31 -3.62
C ALA A 17 14.12 6.55 -4.14
N GLU A 18 12.92 6.82 -3.60
CA GLU A 18 12.07 7.97 -3.91
C GLU A 18 11.64 8.10 -5.38
N LYS A 19 11.85 7.03 -6.16
CA LYS A 19 11.52 6.95 -7.57
C LYS A 19 10.84 5.63 -7.88
N ILE A 20 9.71 5.70 -8.57
CA ILE A 20 9.04 4.52 -9.12
C ILE A 20 9.27 4.52 -10.62
N ASN A 21 9.92 3.47 -11.11
CA ASN A 21 10.08 3.22 -12.53
C ASN A 21 8.94 2.30 -12.99
N TYR A 22 8.13 2.75 -13.94
CA TYR A 22 7.06 1.96 -14.54
C TYR A 22 7.10 2.13 -16.05
N GLN A 23 7.40 1.03 -16.75
CA GLN A 23 7.67 1.03 -18.19
C GLN A 23 8.75 2.09 -18.55
N TYR A 24 8.41 3.07 -19.39
CA TYR A 24 9.30 4.14 -19.84
C TYR A 24 9.18 5.42 -19.01
N LYS A 25 8.45 5.39 -17.89
CA LYS A 25 8.18 6.55 -17.04
C LYS A 25 8.84 6.40 -15.67
N THR A 26 9.38 7.51 -15.19
CA THR A 26 9.90 7.64 -13.82
C THR A 26 9.04 8.63 -13.06
N TYR A 27 8.54 8.22 -11.91
CA TYR A 27 7.74 9.03 -11.01
C TYR A 27 8.55 9.36 -9.76
N THR A 28 8.66 10.64 -9.40
CA THR A 28 9.28 11.05 -8.13
C THR A 28 8.23 11.02 -7.03
N ILE A 29 8.51 10.29 -5.96
CA ILE A 29 7.61 10.11 -4.80
C ILE A 29 8.22 10.66 -3.50
N LYS A 30 9.17 11.58 -3.63
CA LYS A 30 9.78 12.30 -2.51
C LYS A 30 8.70 13.02 -1.69
N ASP A 31 8.85 13.00 -0.36
CA ASP A 31 7.94 13.61 0.62
C ASP A 31 6.48 13.12 0.57
N LYS A 32 6.22 11.98 -0.09
CA LYS A 32 4.90 11.33 -0.06
C LYS A 32 4.80 10.32 1.09
N PRO A 33 3.61 10.15 1.70
CA PRO A 33 3.39 9.06 2.64
C PRO A 33 3.51 7.72 1.91
N LYS A 34 4.39 6.85 2.40
CA LYS A 34 4.72 5.55 1.79
C LYS A 34 4.24 4.42 2.70
N GLN A 35 3.64 3.40 2.10
CA GLN A 35 3.21 2.19 2.81
C GLN A 35 3.49 0.94 1.96
N VAL A 36 3.83 -0.16 2.61
CA VAL A 36 3.92 -1.50 2.02
C VAL A 36 2.79 -2.35 2.59
N TRP A 37 1.98 -2.93 1.71
CA TRP A 37 0.88 -3.80 2.10
C TRP A 37 1.16 -5.25 1.74
N LEU A 38 0.95 -6.11 2.72
CA LEU A 38 0.91 -7.55 2.55
C LEU A 38 -0.55 -7.95 2.44
N ILE A 39 -0.97 -8.30 1.23
CA ILE A 39 -2.35 -8.70 0.99
C ILE A 39 -2.54 -10.14 1.49
N THR A 40 -3.48 -10.33 2.41
CA THR A 40 -3.71 -11.63 3.05
C THR A 40 -5.17 -12.05 2.95
N ARG A 41 -5.44 -13.30 3.32
CA ARG A 41 -6.79 -13.84 3.56
C ARG A 41 -7.21 -13.72 5.03
N GLY A 42 -6.44 -13.00 5.85
CA GLY A 42 -6.73 -12.82 7.27
C GLY A 42 -7.98 -11.98 7.50
N PRO A 43 -8.49 -11.94 8.73
CA PRO A 43 -9.77 -11.29 9.02
C PRO A 43 -9.66 -9.77 9.25
N LYS A 44 -8.47 -9.26 9.57
CA LYS A 44 -8.28 -7.88 10.00
C LYS A 44 -7.03 -7.26 9.40
N VAL A 45 -7.07 -5.94 9.24
CA VAL A 45 -5.87 -5.16 8.96
C VAL A 45 -5.01 -5.19 10.22
N SER A 46 -3.69 -5.31 10.04
CA SER A 46 -2.75 -5.32 11.15
C SER A 46 -1.51 -4.52 10.79
N ALA A 47 -1.13 -3.57 11.64
CA ALA A 47 0.17 -2.92 11.51
C ALA A 47 1.26 -3.90 11.93
N ILE A 48 2.18 -4.19 11.00
CA ILE A 48 3.30 -5.10 11.27
C ILE A 48 4.51 -4.30 11.76
N GLY A 49 4.68 -3.09 11.27
CA GLY A 49 5.81 -2.25 11.68
C GLY A 49 5.96 -0.99 10.85
N THR A 50 7.08 -0.32 11.06
CA THR A 50 7.49 0.87 10.29
C THR A 50 9.01 0.83 10.13
N VAL A 51 9.49 1.10 8.93
CA VAL A 51 10.93 1.16 8.59
C VAL A 51 11.15 2.41 7.75
N ASP A 52 12.10 3.27 8.12
CA ASP A 52 12.41 4.52 7.40
C ASP A 52 11.17 5.35 7.04
N HIS A 53 10.24 5.50 8.00
CA HIS A 53 8.94 6.18 7.85
C HIS A 53 7.94 5.51 6.88
N ILE A 54 8.28 4.35 6.32
CA ILE A 54 7.40 3.52 5.50
C ILE A 54 6.61 2.58 6.41
N LYS A 55 5.29 2.72 6.41
CA LYS A 55 4.41 1.84 7.21
C LYS A 55 4.26 0.48 6.55
N ILE A 56 4.24 -0.59 7.33
CA ILE A 56 4.05 -1.96 6.84
C ILE A 56 2.77 -2.50 7.47
N LYS A 57 1.82 -2.93 6.62
CA LYS A 57 0.52 -3.44 7.06
C LYS A 57 0.22 -4.78 6.41
N GLU A 58 -0.44 -5.65 7.15
CA GLU A 58 -1.24 -6.74 6.58
C GLU A 58 -2.64 -6.20 6.29
N VAL A 59 -3.13 -6.44 5.07
CA VAL A 59 -4.44 -5.98 4.62
C VAL A 59 -5.21 -7.17 4.06
N PRO A 60 -6.38 -7.52 4.62
CA PRO A 60 -7.28 -8.50 4.02
C PRO A 60 -7.69 -8.07 2.62
N TYR A 61 -7.65 -8.99 1.65
CA TYR A 61 -8.13 -8.69 0.30
C TYR A 61 -9.61 -8.28 0.29
N THR A 62 -10.41 -8.78 1.24
CA THR A 62 -11.83 -8.42 1.39
C THR A 62 -12.03 -6.94 1.67
N LYS A 63 -11.14 -6.30 2.45
CA LYS A 63 -11.21 -4.86 2.71
C LYS A 63 -10.95 -4.01 1.47
N LEU A 64 -10.08 -4.49 0.58
CA LEU A 64 -9.89 -3.84 -0.71
C LEU A 64 -11.14 -3.97 -1.58
N ILE A 65 -11.76 -5.16 -1.62
CA ILE A 65 -13.01 -5.37 -2.34
C ILE A 65 -14.09 -4.42 -1.83
N GLU A 66 -14.28 -4.32 -0.51
CA GLU A 66 -15.27 -3.41 0.10
C GLU A 66 -15.07 -1.95 -0.35
N ILE A 67 -13.83 -1.45 -0.31
CA ILE A 67 -13.54 -0.07 -0.75
C ILE A 67 -13.83 0.13 -2.24
N TYR A 68 -13.48 -0.84 -3.08
CA TYR A 68 -13.73 -0.74 -4.51
C TYR A 68 -15.21 -0.92 -4.87
N ASP A 69 -15.95 -1.74 -4.11
CA ASP A 69 -17.39 -1.88 -4.23
C ASP A 69 -18.07 -0.54 -3.88
N MET A 70 -17.69 0.06 -2.74
CA MET A 70 -18.13 1.42 -2.37
C MET A 70 -17.85 2.43 -3.48
N ARG A 71 -16.66 2.39 -4.09
CA ARG A 71 -16.30 3.29 -5.19
C ARG A 71 -17.17 3.10 -6.44
N LEU A 72 -17.66 1.89 -6.68
CA LEU A 72 -18.53 1.60 -7.83
C LEU A 72 -19.99 1.95 -7.52
N SER A 73 -20.41 1.83 -6.26
CA SER A 73 -21.78 2.11 -5.84
C SER A 73 -22.03 3.58 -5.47
N GLU A 74 -21.00 4.27 -5.00
CA GLU A 74 -21.02 5.67 -4.58
C GLU A 74 -20.06 6.44 -5.49
N GLU A 75 -20.37 7.70 -5.85
CA GLU A 75 -19.53 8.53 -6.74
C GLU A 75 -18.20 8.98 -6.08
N ILE A 76 -17.46 8.05 -5.48
CA ILE A 76 -16.20 8.28 -4.77
C ILE A 76 -15.13 8.66 -5.78
N GLY A 77 -14.67 9.91 -5.65
CA GLY A 77 -13.58 10.47 -6.43
C GLY A 77 -12.22 9.84 -6.11
N THR A 78 -11.24 10.09 -6.96
CA THR A 78 -9.87 9.54 -6.80
C THR A 78 -9.19 10.00 -5.49
N ASP A 79 -9.43 11.24 -5.06
CA ASP A 79 -8.81 11.78 -3.85
C ASP A 79 -9.39 11.12 -2.59
N GLU A 80 -10.71 11.00 -2.52
CA GLU A 80 -11.42 10.32 -1.44
C GLU A 80 -11.06 8.84 -1.37
N LEU A 81 -10.97 8.16 -2.51
CA LEU A 81 -10.47 6.79 -2.57
C LEU A 81 -9.05 6.67 -1.98
N THR A 82 -8.18 7.63 -2.30
CA THR A 82 -6.79 7.62 -1.83
C THR A 82 -6.73 7.74 -0.30
N ASP A 83 -7.60 8.57 0.29
CA ASP A 83 -7.71 8.71 1.74
C ASP A 83 -8.25 7.44 2.40
N LEU A 84 -9.31 6.84 1.85
CA LEU A 84 -9.85 5.55 2.33
C LEU A 84 -8.77 4.45 2.33
N LEU A 85 -8.02 4.35 1.24
CA LEU A 85 -6.94 3.39 1.08
C LEU A 85 -5.81 3.65 2.08
N LYS A 86 -5.37 4.90 2.24
CA LYS A 86 -4.29 5.28 3.17
C LYS A 86 -4.63 4.97 4.63
N ASP A 87 -5.89 5.16 5.00
CA ASP A 87 -6.37 5.08 6.38
C ASP A 87 -6.97 3.70 6.74
N LEU A 88 -6.82 2.70 5.87
CA LEU A 88 -7.10 1.30 6.19
C LEU A 88 -6.51 0.89 7.55
N LYS A 89 -7.40 0.49 8.46
CA LYS A 89 -7.14 0.12 9.87
C LYS A 89 -7.83 -1.20 10.22
#